data_AF-A0A1V1V416-F1
#
_entry.id   AF-A0A1V1V416-F1
#
_cell.length_a   1.000
_cell.length_b   1.000
_cell.length_c   1.000
_cell.angle_alpha   90.00
_cell.angle_beta   90.00
_cell.angle_gamma   90.00
#
_symmetry.space_group_name_H-M   'P 1'
#
loop_
_entity.id
_entity.type
_entity.pdbx_description
1 polymer ?
#
loop_
_entity_poly.entity_id
_entity_poly.type
_entity_poly.pdbx_seq_one_letter_code
_entity_poly.pdbx_strand_id
1 'polypeptide(L)'
;MESPPDISPIILKHWGFDNDYQEVASNRKLYSNNNISYLDIARIANHLLLMKNNDDAIHDHYIELDLLGAEVMYELSQLELSELNKQVHDIIKRCGI
;
A
#
# COMPACT_ATOMS: atom_id res chain seq x y z
N MET A 1 21.05 -13.55 -3.58
CA MET A 1 19.74 -13.24 -4.19
C MET A 1 19.70 -11.74 -4.32
N GLU A 2 19.88 -11.20 -5.53
CA GLU A 2 19.86 -9.74 -5.71
C GLU A 2 18.45 -9.23 -5.47
N SER A 3 18.33 -8.16 -4.69
CA SER A 3 17.09 -7.40 -4.54
C SER A 3 16.61 -6.97 -5.93
N PRO A 4 15.29 -6.94 -6.19
CA PRO A 4 14.76 -6.36 -7.43
C PRO A 4 15.37 -4.97 -7.63
N PRO A 5 15.63 -4.53 -8.88
CA PRO A 5 16.31 -3.27 -9.11
C PRO A 5 15.50 -2.18 -8.43
N ASP A 6 16.09 -1.57 -7.40
CA ASP A 6 15.62 -0.30 -6.84
C ASP A 6 15.41 0.59 -8.07
N ILE A 7 14.17 0.83 -8.49
CA ILE A 7 13.92 1.90 -9.46
C ILE A 7 14.47 3.13 -8.76
N SER A 8 15.65 3.54 -9.20
CA SER A 8 16.44 4.48 -8.43
C SER A 8 15.58 5.72 -8.20
N PRO A 9 15.41 6.21 -6.97
CA PRO A 9 14.68 7.45 -6.71
C PRO A 9 15.16 8.60 -7.60
N ILE A 10 16.43 8.54 -8.04
CA ILE A 10 17.04 9.44 -9.04
C ILE A 10 16.28 9.42 -10.37
N ILE A 11 15.93 8.24 -10.89
CA ILE A 11 15.21 8.07 -12.16
C ILE A 11 13.79 8.62 -12.03
N LEU A 12 13.06 8.26 -10.97
CA LEU A 12 11.68 8.72 -10.76
C LEU A 12 11.63 10.25 -10.62
N LYS A 13 12.59 10.81 -9.88
CA LYS A 13 12.76 12.26 -9.75
C LYS A 13 13.10 12.91 -11.09
N HIS A 14 13.99 12.30 -11.89
CA HIS A 14 14.35 12.80 -13.21
C HIS A 14 13.15 12.80 -14.17
N TRP A 15 12.27 11.80 -14.08
CA TRP A 15 11.03 11.73 -14.85
C TRP A 15 9.94 12.68 -14.36
N GLY A 16 10.16 13.38 -13.25
CA GLY A 16 9.23 14.38 -12.73
C GLY A 16 8.05 13.80 -11.96
N PHE A 17 8.15 12.55 -11.48
CA PHE A 17 7.16 12.02 -10.55
C PHE A 17 7.19 12.78 -9.23
N ASP A 18 6.04 12.98 -8.61
CA ASP A 18 5.97 13.63 -7.30
C ASP A 18 6.59 12.77 -6.19
N ASN A 19 6.74 13.36 -5.02
CA ASN A 19 7.36 12.70 -3.88
C ASN A 19 6.53 11.54 -3.37
N ASP A 20 5.19 11.65 -3.39
CA ASP A 20 4.29 10.61 -2.91
C ASP A 20 4.44 9.33 -3.75
N TYR A 21 4.49 9.48 -5.08
CA TYR A 21 4.75 8.38 -6.00
C TYR A 21 6.14 7.79 -5.79
N GLN A 22 7.17 8.64 -5.63
CA GLN A 22 8.52 8.17 -5.35
C GLN A 22 8.61 7.36 -4.06
N GLU A 23 7.92 7.79 -3.00
CA GLU A 23 7.87 7.07 -1.72
C GLU A 23 7.23 5.68 -1.88
N VAL A 24 6.08 5.61 -2.56
CA VAL A 24 5.36 4.36 -2.83
C VAL A 24 6.21 3.43 -3.69
N ALA A 25 6.72 3.91 -4.83
CA ALA A 25 7.45 3.10 -5.80
C ALA A 25 8.80 2.60 -5.27
N SER A 26 9.45 3.37 -4.38
CA SER A 26 10.71 2.95 -3.73
C SER A 26 10.49 2.22 -2.40
N ASN A 27 9.25 2.16 -1.91
CA ASN A 27 8.88 1.67 -0.59
C ASN A 27 9.70 2.33 0.55
N ARG A 28 10.03 3.63 0.41
CA ARG A 28 10.87 4.40 1.36
C ARG A 28 10.26 5.78 1.59
N LYS A 29 10.08 6.16 2.87
CA LYS A 29 9.70 7.55 3.21
C LYS A 29 10.85 8.49 2.86
N LEU A 30 10.55 9.52 2.09
CA LEU A 30 11.45 10.61 1.73
C LEU A 30 11.31 11.78 2.72
N TYR A 31 10.15 11.92 3.35
CA TYR A 31 9.86 12.96 4.34
C TYR A 31 9.19 12.39 5.60
N SER A 32 9.53 12.95 6.76
CA SER A 32 8.84 12.64 8.02
C SER A 32 7.68 13.62 8.22
N ASN A 33 6.48 13.22 7.80
CA ASN A 33 5.24 13.89 8.20
C ASN A 33 4.54 13.07 9.30
N ASN A 34 3.79 13.76 10.17
CA ASN A 34 3.03 13.10 11.25
C ASN A 34 1.66 12.57 10.78
N ASN A 35 1.35 12.72 9.49
CA ASN A 35 0.08 12.30 8.91
C ASN A 35 0.27 11.00 8.13
N ILE A 36 -0.82 10.26 7.91
CA ILE A 36 -0.82 9.06 7.06
C ILE A 36 -0.36 9.46 5.64
N SER A 37 0.73 8.85 5.16
CA SER A 37 1.25 9.04 3.81
C SER A 37 0.64 8.06 2.81
N TYR A 38 0.75 8.33 1.50
CA TYR A 38 0.36 7.37 0.47
C TYR A 38 1.13 6.04 0.56
N LEU A 39 2.39 6.09 1.01
CA LEU A 39 3.18 4.89 1.28
C LEU A 39 2.58 4.07 2.44
N ASP A 40 2.09 4.73 3.50
CA ASP A 40 1.43 4.03 4.60
C ASP A 40 0.15 3.34 4.09
N ILE A 41 -0.68 4.03 3.31
CA ILE A 41 -1.88 3.44 2.68
C ILE A 41 -1.52 2.25 1.80
N ALA A 42 -0.49 2.37 0.96
CA ALA A 42 -0.05 1.30 0.06
C ALA A 42 0.43 0.06 0.83
N ARG A 43 1.15 0.25 1.94
CA ARG A 43 1.60 -0.84 2.81
C ARG A 43 0.43 -1.53 3.51
N ILE A 44 -0.53 -0.77 4.02
CA ILE A 44 -1.75 -1.32 4.65
C ILE A 44 -2.52 -2.17 3.66
N ALA A 45 -2.74 -1.65 2.44
CA ALA A 45 -3.41 -2.39 1.38
C ALA A 45 -2.66 -3.67 1.01
N ASN A 46 -1.32 -3.61 0.90
CA ASN A 46 -0.50 -4.78 0.64
C ASN A 46 -0.62 -5.84 1.76
N HIS A 47 -0.54 -5.43 3.03
CA HIS A 47 -0.72 -6.35 4.16
C HIS A 47 -2.10 -6.99 4.19
N LEU A 48 -3.15 -6.23 3.88
CA LEU A 48 -4.50 -6.77 3.76
C LEU A 48 -4.56 -7.84 2.66
N LEU A 49 -3.95 -7.61 1.49
CA LEU A 49 -3.91 -8.57 0.39
C LEU A 49 -3.14 -9.85 0.76
N LEU A 50 -1.95 -9.72 1.37
CA LEU A 50 -1.17 -10.86 1.84
C LEU A 50 -1.95 -11.71 2.85
N MET A 51 -2.63 -11.06 3.80
CA MET A 51 -3.49 -11.74 4.76
C MET A 51 -4.65 -12.49 4.08
N LYS A 52 -5.35 -11.86 3.14
CA LYS A 52 -6.48 -12.49 2.41
C LYS A 52 -6.04 -13.68 1.57
N ASN A 53 -4.82 -13.65 1.06
CA ASN A 53 -4.24 -14.72 0.25
C ASN A 53 -3.55 -15.80 1.09
N ASN A 54 -3.51 -15.65 2.43
CA ASN A 54 -2.77 -16.53 3.33
C ASN A 54 -1.29 -16.69 2.91
N ASP A 55 -0.67 -15.56 2.56
CA ASP A 55 0.70 -15.46 2.07
C ASP A 55 1.68 -15.19 3.22
N ASP A 56 2.70 -16.02 3.34
CA ASP A 56 3.69 -15.97 4.43
C ASP A 56 4.55 -14.69 4.40
N ALA A 57 4.64 -14.00 3.25
CA ALA A 57 5.36 -12.73 3.13
C ALA A 57 4.76 -11.61 4.01
N ILE A 58 3.57 -11.82 4.59
CA ILE A 58 2.99 -10.91 5.59
C ILE A 58 3.91 -10.68 6.80
N HIS A 59 4.80 -11.62 7.10
CA HIS A 59 5.72 -11.54 8.23
C HIS A 59 7.05 -10.84 7.91
N ASP A 60 7.34 -10.58 6.63
CA ASP A 60 8.61 -9.98 6.20
C ASP A 60 8.68 -8.48 6.49
N HIS A 61 7.52 -7.83 6.64
CA HIS A 61 7.40 -6.40 6.82
C HIS A 61 6.46 -6.07 7.98
N TYR A 62 6.77 -5.00 8.71
CA TYR A 62 5.89 -4.46 9.74
C TYR A 62 5.26 -3.18 9.25
N ILE A 63 3.96 -3.04 9.47
CA ILE A 63 3.24 -1.77 9.31
C ILE A 63 2.98 -1.14 10.67
N GLU A 64 3.19 0.15 10.75
CA GLU A 64 2.72 0.98 11.86
C GLU A 64 1.37 1.56 11.47
N LEU A 65 0.38 1.33 12.32
CA LEU A 65 -0.99 1.80 12.16
C LEU A 65 -1.33 2.72 13.32
N ASP A 66 -1.96 3.85 13.01
CA ASP A 66 -2.71 4.57 14.02
C ASP A 66 -4.03 3.85 14.33
N LEU A 67 -4.77 4.34 15.33
CA LEU A 67 -6.03 3.72 15.75
C LEU A 67 -7.01 3.57 14.58
N LEU A 68 -7.15 4.62 13.76
CA LEU A 68 -8.05 4.62 12.62
C LEU A 68 -7.64 3.59 11.56
N GLY A 69 -6.35 3.51 11.23
CA GLY A 69 -5.84 2.54 10.28
C GLY A 69 -6.01 1.09 10.77
N ALA A 70 -5.88 0.85 12.07
CA ALA A 70 -6.14 -0.46 12.67
C ALA A 70 -7.63 -0.84 12.60
N GLU A 71 -8.54 0.09 12.88
CA GLU A 71 -9.99 -0.11 12.77
C GLU A 71 -10.39 -0.44 11.32
N VAL A 72 -9.94 0.35 10.36
CA VAL A 72 -10.22 0.12 8.92
C VAL A 72 -9.67 -1.24 8.47
N MET A 73 -8.43 -1.57 8.84
CA MET A 73 -7.83 -2.85 8.48
C MET A 73 -8.61 -4.03 9.09
N TYR A 74 -9.06 -3.90 10.34
CA TYR A 74 -9.90 -4.91 10.97
C TYR A 74 -11.22 -5.10 10.22
N GLU A 75 -11.95 -4.04 9.90
CA GLU A 75 -13.21 -4.13 9.15
C GLU A 75 -13.02 -4.82 7.79
N LEU A 76 -12.02 -4.39 7.01
CA LEU A 76 -11.71 -5.01 5.71
C LEU A 76 -11.24 -6.47 5.85
N SER A 77 -10.56 -6.80 6.95
CA SER A 77 -10.10 -8.17 7.23
C SER A 77 -11.24 -9.17 7.42
N GLN A 78 -12.42 -8.71 7.82
CA GLN A 78 -13.59 -9.58 8.03
C GLN A 78 -14.41 -9.83 6.75
N LEU A 79 -14.17 -9.06 5.68
CA LEU A 79 -14.89 -9.25 4.41
C LEU A 79 -14.44 -10.53 3.69
N GLU A 80 -15.36 -11.26 3.07
CA GLU A 80 -14.96 -12.30 2.13
C GLU A 80 -14.21 -11.69 0.94
N LEU A 81 -13.22 -12.42 0.38
CA LEU A 81 -12.39 -11.90 -0.72
C LEU A 81 -13.24 -11.50 -1.96
N SER A 82 -14.33 -12.23 -2.22
CA SER A 82 -15.28 -11.91 -3.30
C SER A 82 -15.99 -10.58 -3.08
N GLU A 83 -16.36 -10.25 -1.84
CA GLU A 83 -17.01 -8.99 -1.49
C GLU A 83 -16.02 -7.83 -1.54
N LEU A 84 -14.80 -8.02 -1.04
CA LEU A 84 -13.72 -7.04 -1.17
C LEU A 84 -13.46 -6.71 -2.64
N ASN A 85 -13.31 -7.73 -3.49
CA ASN A 85 -13.08 -7.55 -4.93
C ASN A 85 -14.24 -6.83 -5.62
N LYS A 86 -15.48 -7.13 -5.22
CA LYS A 86 -16.66 -6.43 -5.74
C LYS A 86 -16.64 -4.95 -5.38
N GLN A 87 -16.32 -4.60 -4.13
CA GLN A 87 -16.23 -3.20 -3.70
C GLN A 87 -15.13 -2.44 -4.46
N VAL A 88 -13.94 -3.04 -4.62
CA VAL A 88 -12.86 -2.46 -5.43
C VAL A 88 -13.32 -2.24 -6.88
N HIS A 89 -13.98 -3.23 -7.48
CA HIS A 89 -14.46 -3.13 -8.84
C HIS A 89 -15.54 -2.05 -9.02
N ASP A 90 -16.44 -1.89 -8.05
CA ASP A 90 -17.44 -0.84 -8.04
C ASP A 90 -16.82 0.56 -7.90
N ILE A 91 -15.75 0.70 -7.11
CA ILE A 91 -14.98 1.95 -6.99
C ILE A 91 -14.30 2.29 -8.32
N ILE A 92 -13.60 1.33 -8.94
CA ILE A 92 -12.91 1.52 -10.24
C ILE A 92 -13.91 2.01 -11.30
N LYS A 93 -15.09 1.37 -11.40
CA LYS A 93 -16.16 1.80 -12.30
C LYS A 93 -16.63 3.23 -12.06
N ARG A 94 -16.75 3.65 -10.79
CA ARG A 94 -17.16 5.02 -10.44
C ARG A 94 -16.09 6.05 -10.76
N CYS A 95 -14.82 5.66 -10.72
CA CYS A 95 -13.69 6.50 -11.11
C CYS A 95 -13.54 6.64 -12.64
N GLY A 96 -14.30 5.89 -13.44
CA GLY A 96 -14.21 5.93 -14.90
C GLY A 96 -12.93 5.30 -15.46
N ILE A 97 -12.31 4.41 -14.69
CA ILE A 97 -11.14 3.60 -15.08
C ILE A 97 -11.62 2.25 -15.60
#